data_AF-A0A942RTE0-F1
#
_entry.id   AF-A0A942RTE0-F1
#
_cell.length_a   1.000
_cell.length_b   1.000
_cell.length_c   1.000
_cell.angle_alpha   90.00
_cell.angle_beta   90.00
_cell.angle_gamma   90.00
#
_symmetry.space_group_name_H-M   'P 1'
#
loop_
_entity.id
_entity.type
_entity.pdbx_description
1 polymer ?
#
loop_
_entity_poly.entity_id
_entity_poly.type
_entity_poly.pdbx_seq_one_letter_code
_entity_poly.pdbx_strand_id
1 'polypeptide(L)'
;MIKIKNILTLLLATTIVFSSCTKENFSFGDIKAPTGLTLNTVIAGVNSSNPNGDGTGFVAITTTSTGALTYNIDFGDGIKKVVPSGVINYKYATPGTNEFTIIVNAIGTGGEMSTISKKIKVFVAFEIPTTMRQNLTNGTSKVWVTDKDAFGHFGVDNPTRLDPDPGVWWYAATPNTREACAYDDEITFTNAGANITMNVNNKGESFSIGASTSFYGFAGGDGCYPMNTGGTKNLIFMDATSGFTSANSTQIQFKVPGNGIINFGTGGVNYEILSITSANMLLRNIGADGNAWYQKLKVKP
;
A
#
# COMPACT_ATOMS: atom_id res chain seq x y z
N MET A 1 23.26 90.31 -19.25
CA MET A 1 22.24 90.61 -18.21
C MET A 1 21.19 89.50 -18.21
N ILE A 2 21.30 88.54 -17.30
CA ILE A 2 20.25 87.52 -17.12
C ILE A 2 19.06 88.27 -16.49
N LYS A 3 17.93 88.33 -17.19
CA LYS A 3 16.72 89.03 -16.70
C LYS A 3 16.20 88.29 -15.46
N ILE A 4 16.00 89.00 -14.35
CA ILE A 4 15.47 88.48 -13.07
C ILE A 4 14.19 87.63 -13.25
N LYS A 5 13.39 87.92 -14.29
CA LYS A 5 12.20 87.14 -14.69
C LYS A 5 12.52 85.67 -15.04
N ASN A 6 13.67 85.39 -15.66
CA ASN A 6 14.07 84.03 -16.06
C ASN A 6 14.60 83.21 -14.86
N ILE A 7 15.17 83.87 -13.85
CA ILE A 7 15.60 83.22 -12.60
C ILE A 7 14.38 82.84 -11.75
N LEU A 8 13.36 83.71 -11.67
CA LEU A 8 12.12 83.41 -10.93
C LEU A 8 11.35 82.23 -11.53
N THR A 9 11.34 82.12 -12.87
CA THR A 9 10.64 81.02 -13.57
C THR A 9 11.38 79.69 -13.39
N LEU A 10 12.72 79.73 -13.35
CA LEU A 10 13.55 78.55 -13.07
C LEU A 10 13.43 78.11 -11.60
N LEU A 11 13.37 79.06 -10.65
CA LEU A 11 13.20 78.76 -9.22
C LEU A 11 11.82 78.14 -8.93
N LEU A 12 10.76 78.64 -9.59
CA LEU A 12 9.39 78.13 -9.45
C LEU A 12 9.16 76.79 -10.17
N ALA A 13 9.90 76.52 -11.24
CA ALA A 13 9.90 75.21 -11.90
C ALA A 13 10.66 74.15 -11.07
N THR A 14 11.68 74.55 -10.32
CA THR A 14 12.50 73.63 -9.49
C THR A 14 11.78 73.18 -8.22
N THR A 15 10.86 73.99 -7.66
CA THR A 15 10.08 73.62 -6.47
C THR A 15 8.98 72.59 -6.75
N ILE A 16 8.46 72.51 -7.98
CA ILE A 16 7.40 71.56 -8.37
C ILE A 16 7.94 70.13 -8.52
N VAL A 17 9.23 69.96 -8.85
CA VAL A 17 9.86 68.64 -9.05
C VAL A 17 10.06 67.88 -7.73
N PHE A 18 10.22 68.59 -6.60
CA PHE A 18 10.39 67.95 -5.28
C PHE A 18 9.07 67.55 -4.59
N SER A 19 7.91 67.91 -5.15
CA SER A 19 6.59 67.59 -4.57
C SER A 19 5.94 66.33 -5.15
N SER A 20 6.48 65.74 -6.23
CA SER A 20 5.83 64.61 -6.93
C SER A 20 6.18 63.21 -6.42
N CYS A 21 7.05 63.09 -5.41
CA CYS A 21 7.26 61.83 -4.71
C CYS A 21 6.37 61.74 -3.47
N THR A 22 5.04 61.68 -3.67
CA THR A 22 4.20 61.06 -2.64
C THR A 22 4.54 59.56 -2.67
N LYS A 23 5.40 59.10 -1.75
CA LYS A 23 5.51 57.66 -1.50
C LYS A 23 4.12 57.19 -1.08
N GLU A 24 3.53 56.29 -1.85
CA GLU A 24 2.30 55.60 -1.43
C GLU A 24 2.62 54.88 -0.10
N ASN A 25 2.04 55.38 0.99
CA ASN A 25 2.12 54.71 2.27
C ASN A 25 1.11 53.57 2.26
N PHE A 26 1.58 52.37 1.94
CA PHE A 26 0.80 51.15 2.16
C PHE A 26 0.73 50.88 3.66
N SER A 27 -0.37 51.30 4.30
CA SER A 27 -0.70 50.82 5.64
C SER A 27 -1.42 49.49 5.50
N PHE A 28 -0.74 48.40 5.84
CA PHE A 28 -1.45 47.16 6.13
C PHE A 28 -2.34 47.43 7.37
N GLY A 29 -3.60 46.98 7.34
CA GLY A 29 -4.40 46.92 8.57
C GLY A 29 -3.74 45.99 9.60
N ASP A 30 -4.31 45.89 10.79
CA ASP A 30 -3.71 45.10 11.87
C ASP A 30 -3.32 43.68 11.41
N ILE A 31 -2.02 43.40 11.45
CA ILE A 31 -1.44 42.09 11.14
C ILE A 31 -1.55 41.26 12.42
N LYS A 32 -2.44 40.25 12.40
CA LYS A 32 -2.81 39.51 13.60
C LYS A 32 -2.88 38.01 13.32
N ALA A 33 -2.13 37.24 14.09
CA ALA A 33 -2.23 35.79 14.10
C ALA A 33 -3.60 35.34 14.67
N PRO A 34 -4.22 34.29 14.11
CA PRO A 34 -5.46 33.74 14.68
C PRO A 34 -5.26 33.26 16.12
N THR A 35 -6.31 33.27 16.94
CA THR A 35 -6.25 32.81 18.34
C THR A 35 -7.25 31.71 18.63
N GLY A 36 -7.07 30.98 19.75
CA GLY A 36 -7.98 29.92 20.16
C GLY A 36 -8.02 28.75 19.18
N LEU A 37 -6.90 28.46 18.50
CA LEU A 37 -6.82 27.38 17.54
C LEU A 37 -7.04 26.02 18.22
N THR A 38 -8.05 25.28 17.76
CA THR A 38 -8.34 23.92 18.20
C THR A 38 -8.23 22.93 17.05
N LEU A 39 -7.97 21.66 17.38
CA LEU A 39 -7.92 20.56 16.43
C LEU A 39 -8.59 19.33 17.03
N ASN A 40 -9.76 18.99 16.49
CA ASN A 40 -10.47 17.76 16.81
C ASN A 40 -10.36 16.76 15.65
N THR A 41 -10.29 15.48 16.01
CA THR A 41 -10.18 14.37 15.04
C THR A 41 -11.06 13.21 15.51
N VAL A 42 -11.85 12.66 14.61
CA VAL A 42 -12.71 11.49 14.85
C VAL A 42 -12.41 10.45 13.77
N ILE A 43 -11.83 9.33 14.17
CA ILE A 43 -11.50 8.21 13.28
C ILE A 43 -12.75 7.33 13.15
N ALA A 44 -13.11 6.97 11.92
CA ALA A 44 -14.28 6.15 11.64
C ALA A 44 -14.22 4.78 12.35
N GLY A 45 -15.32 4.40 13.00
CA GLY A 45 -15.50 3.08 13.58
C GLY A 45 -14.70 2.79 14.86
N VAL A 46 -14.09 3.80 15.50
CA VAL A 46 -13.39 3.61 16.78
C VAL A 46 -14.36 3.17 17.87
N ASN A 47 -14.03 2.06 18.53
CA ASN A 47 -14.71 1.55 19.72
C ASN A 47 -13.74 0.66 20.54
N SER A 48 -14.22 -0.01 21.58
CA SER A 48 -13.39 -0.85 22.46
C SER A 48 -12.75 -2.05 21.75
N SER A 49 -13.37 -2.58 20.69
CA SER A 49 -12.84 -3.69 19.88
C SER A 49 -11.92 -3.21 18.74
N ASN A 50 -12.16 -2.00 18.23
CA ASN A 50 -11.44 -1.40 17.11
C ASN A 50 -10.82 -0.06 17.53
N PRO A 51 -9.78 -0.05 18.39
CA PRO A 51 -9.23 1.20 18.94
C PRO A 51 -8.61 2.14 17.88
N ASN A 52 -8.25 1.61 16.71
CA ASN A 52 -7.63 2.36 15.61
C ASN A 52 -8.57 2.58 14.41
N GLY A 53 -9.87 2.27 14.55
CA GLY A 53 -10.89 2.44 13.51
C GLY A 53 -11.30 1.14 12.81
N ASP A 54 -12.30 1.23 11.94
CA ASP A 54 -12.92 0.09 11.23
C ASP A 54 -12.18 -0.38 9.97
N GLY A 55 -11.03 0.20 9.66
CA GLY A 55 -10.26 -0.14 8.46
C GLY A 55 -10.60 0.70 7.23
N THR A 56 -11.58 1.60 7.28
CA THR A 56 -11.92 2.45 6.13
C THR A 56 -10.92 3.58 5.88
N GLY A 57 -10.11 3.92 6.89
CA GLY A 57 -9.13 5.01 6.84
C GLY A 57 -9.72 6.43 6.92
N PHE A 58 -11.04 6.57 7.12
CA PHE A 58 -11.67 7.89 7.22
C PHE A 58 -11.43 8.55 8.58
N VAL A 59 -11.06 9.84 8.53
CA VAL A 59 -10.88 10.69 9.71
C VAL A 59 -11.58 12.03 9.45
N ALA A 60 -12.60 12.31 10.26
CA ALA A 60 -13.23 13.62 10.31
C ALA A 60 -12.35 14.57 11.11
N ILE A 61 -11.85 15.62 10.46
CA ILE A 61 -10.96 16.63 11.03
C ILE A 61 -11.74 17.94 11.11
N THR A 62 -11.71 18.57 12.29
CA THR A 62 -12.33 19.86 12.54
C THR A 62 -11.36 20.75 13.28
N THR A 63 -11.05 21.90 12.69
CA THR A 63 -10.25 22.95 13.31
C THR A 63 -11.03 24.25 13.35
N THR A 64 -10.89 24.98 14.44
CA THR A 64 -11.53 26.29 14.63
C THR A 64 -10.53 27.26 15.24
N SER A 65 -10.66 28.54 14.92
CA SER A 65 -9.90 29.64 15.52
C SER A 65 -10.63 30.95 15.26
N THR A 66 -10.33 31.95 16.08
CA THR A 66 -10.81 33.32 15.88
C THR A 66 -9.82 34.08 15.00
N GLY A 67 -10.31 34.70 13.92
CA GLY A 67 -9.50 35.55 13.04
C GLY A 67 -8.68 34.82 11.97
N ALA A 68 -8.91 33.52 11.77
CA ALA A 68 -8.36 32.81 10.61
C ALA A 68 -9.22 33.06 9.36
N LEU A 69 -8.53 33.29 8.24
CA LEU A 69 -9.10 33.41 6.90
C LEU A 69 -9.18 32.04 6.21
N THR A 70 -8.22 31.16 6.51
CA THR A 70 -8.18 29.79 5.99
C THR A 70 -7.27 28.92 6.87
N TYR A 71 -7.27 27.61 6.59
CA TYR A 71 -6.41 26.64 7.24
C TYR A 71 -5.60 25.88 6.20
N ASN A 72 -4.31 25.74 6.41
CA ASN A 72 -3.48 24.79 5.67
C ASN A 72 -3.21 23.58 6.56
N ILE A 73 -3.70 22.41 6.16
CA ILE A 73 -3.63 21.17 6.93
C ILE A 73 -2.66 20.22 6.23
N ASP A 74 -1.62 19.80 6.96
CA ASP A 74 -0.77 18.66 6.64
C ASP A 74 -1.32 17.43 7.35
N PHE A 75 -1.63 16.36 6.60
CA PHE A 75 -2.23 15.16 7.16
C PHE A 75 -1.20 14.17 7.72
N GLY A 76 0.10 14.45 7.56
CA GLY A 76 1.20 13.63 8.05
C GLY A 76 1.53 12.42 7.16
N ASP A 77 0.90 12.29 6.00
CA ASP A 77 1.15 11.27 4.97
C ASP A 77 1.83 11.85 3.72
N GLY A 78 2.33 13.09 3.81
CA GLY A 78 2.93 13.84 2.72
C GLY A 78 1.94 14.69 1.91
N ILE A 79 0.62 14.59 2.19
CA ILE A 79 -0.41 15.40 1.53
C ILE A 79 -0.75 16.62 2.40
N LYS A 80 -0.89 17.77 1.73
CA LYS A 80 -1.33 19.04 2.34
C LYS A 80 -2.53 19.59 1.59
N LYS A 81 -3.49 20.19 2.29
CA LYS A 81 -4.66 20.85 1.68
C LYS A 81 -4.99 22.16 2.39
N VAL A 82 -5.40 23.14 1.58
CA VAL A 82 -6.05 24.36 2.08
C VAL A 82 -7.54 24.06 2.28
N VAL A 83 -8.03 24.30 3.49
CA VAL A 83 -9.40 23.98 3.93
C VAL A 83 -10.03 25.22 4.55
N PRO A 84 -10.71 26.09 3.78
CA PRO A 84 -11.24 27.36 4.28
C PRO A 84 -12.22 27.22 5.45
N SER A 85 -13.05 26.17 5.44
CA SER A 85 -14.04 25.91 6.50
C SER A 85 -13.44 25.36 7.79
N GLY A 86 -12.18 24.90 7.77
CA GLY A 86 -11.58 24.14 8.87
C GLY A 86 -12.18 22.73 9.05
N VAL A 87 -13.09 22.28 8.18
CA VAL A 87 -13.76 20.98 8.28
C VAL A 87 -13.47 20.15 7.04
N ILE A 88 -12.94 18.94 7.24
CA ILE A 88 -12.67 17.98 6.16
C ILE A 88 -12.81 16.54 6.65
N ASN A 89 -13.41 15.67 5.83
CA ASN A 89 -13.32 14.22 6.04
C ASN A 89 -12.20 13.68 5.13
N TYR A 90 -11.09 13.27 5.73
CA TYR A 90 -9.88 12.83 5.02
C TYR A 90 -9.78 11.30 5.02
N LYS A 91 -9.37 10.70 3.89
CA LYS A 91 -9.16 9.25 3.78
C LYS A 91 -7.67 8.94 3.70
N TYR A 92 -7.14 8.24 4.70
CA TYR A 92 -5.82 7.62 4.63
C TYR A 92 -5.89 6.36 3.77
N ALA A 93 -4.96 6.20 2.83
CA ALA A 93 -4.97 5.11 1.86
C ALA A 93 -3.96 3.99 2.17
N THR A 94 -2.92 4.29 2.94
CA THR A 94 -1.84 3.31 3.25
C THR A 94 -2.38 2.20 4.14
N PRO A 95 -2.44 0.94 3.65
CA PRO A 95 -2.91 -0.19 4.44
C PRO A 95 -2.11 -0.40 5.73
N GLY A 96 -2.72 -1.09 6.70
CA GLY A 96 -2.13 -1.35 8.01
C GLY A 96 -2.51 -0.30 9.05
N THR A 97 -1.89 -0.40 10.23
CA THR A 97 -2.10 0.56 11.32
C THR A 97 -0.93 1.52 11.38
N ASN A 98 -1.15 2.77 10.95
CA ASN A 98 -0.11 3.77 10.79
C ASN A 98 -0.35 4.97 11.72
N GLU A 99 0.75 5.57 12.21
CA GLU A 99 0.69 6.83 12.97
C GLU A 99 0.87 8.03 12.05
N PHE A 100 0.02 9.04 12.20
CA PHE A 100 0.09 10.29 11.44
C PHE A 100 0.10 11.48 12.39
N THR A 101 0.91 12.48 12.08
CA THR A 101 0.92 13.76 12.81
C THR A 101 0.25 14.81 11.95
N ILE A 102 -0.99 15.14 12.27
CA ILE A 102 -1.73 16.21 11.59
C ILE A 102 -1.22 17.55 12.09
N ILE A 103 -0.85 18.45 11.20
CA ILE A 103 -0.40 19.82 11.51
C ILE A 103 -1.34 20.79 10.82
N VAL A 104 -1.94 21.69 11.60
CA VAL A 104 -2.84 22.74 11.09
C VAL A 104 -2.17 24.08 11.28
N ASN A 105 -2.06 24.84 10.19
CA ASN A 105 -1.68 26.25 10.21
C ASN A 105 -2.93 27.08 9.91
N ALA A 106 -3.43 27.79 10.91
CA ALA A 106 -4.49 28.77 10.75
C ALA A 106 -3.87 30.10 10.28
N ILE A 107 -4.34 30.62 9.16
CA ILE A 107 -3.74 31.78 8.48
C ILE A 107 -4.63 33.00 8.69
N GLY A 108 -4.10 34.06 9.31
CA GLY A 108 -4.76 35.33 9.57
C GLY A 108 -4.37 36.43 8.59
N THR A 109 -4.55 37.69 9.00
CA THR A 109 -4.19 38.86 8.19
C THR A 109 -2.68 38.97 8.00
N GLY A 110 -2.24 39.45 6.83
CA GLY A 110 -0.81 39.56 6.51
C GLY A 110 -0.08 38.22 6.35
N GLY A 111 -0.79 37.09 6.41
CA GLY A 111 -0.20 35.75 6.36
C GLY A 111 0.32 35.24 7.70
N GLU A 112 0.05 35.94 8.81
CA GLU A 112 0.42 35.49 10.14
C GLU A 112 -0.29 34.18 10.52
N MET A 113 0.45 33.27 11.16
CA MET A 113 -0.05 31.92 11.40
C MET A 113 -0.07 31.57 12.88
N SER A 114 -1.05 30.74 13.25
CA SER A 114 -1.00 29.93 14.45
C SER A 114 -1.00 28.46 14.07
N THR A 115 -0.22 27.66 14.79
CA THR A 115 -0.02 26.24 14.47
C THR A 115 -0.44 25.37 15.65
N ILE A 116 -1.14 24.27 15.34
CA ILE A 116 -1.42 23.18 16.28
C ILE A 116 -1.15 21.85 15.60
N SER A 117 -0.77 20.83 16.36
CA SER A 117 -0.63 19.47 15.83
C SER A 117 -1.28 18.44 16.73
N LYS A 118 -1.68 17.32 16.14
CA LYS A 118 -2.24 16.16 16.85
C LYS A 118 -1.76 14.88 16.18
N LYS A 119 -1.21 13.97 16.99
CA LYS A 119 -0.90 12.61 16.55
C LYS A 119 -2.16 11.74 16.61
N ILE A 120 -2.37 10.94 15.58
CA ILE A 120 -3.44 9.94 15.50
C ILE A 120 -2.86 8.59 15.03
N LYS A 121 -3.58 7.50 15.30
CA LYS A 121 -3.24 6.15 14.83
C LYS A 121 -4.45 5.57 14.10
N VAL A 122 -4.28 5.28 12.81
CA VAL A 122 -5.38 4.90 11.90
C VAL A 122 -5.12 3.52 11.33
N PHE A 123 -6.11 2.63 11.43
CA PHE A 123 -6.13 1.35 10.74
C PHE A 123 -6.82 1.49 9.38
N VAL A 124 -6.14 1.03 8.34
CA VAL A 124 -6.66 0.90 6.97
C VAL A 124 -6.58 -0.57 6.58
N ALA A 125 -7.70 -1.16 6.20
CA ALA A 125 -7.75 -2.53 5.73
C ALA A 125 -7.16 -2.62 4.31
N PHE A 126 -6.44 -3.71 4.03
CA PHE A 126 -5.98 -3.97 2.67
C PHE A 126 -7.16 -4.36 1.78
N GLU A 127 -7.30 -3.70 0.62
CA GLU A 127 -8.32 -4.02 -0.38
C GLU A 127 -7.70 -4.85 -1.51
N ILE A 128 -8.17 -6.09 -1.68
CA ILE A 128 -7.76 -6.94 -2.80
C ILE A 128 -8.25 -6.31 -4.11
N PRO A 129 -7.37 -6.02 -5.09
CA PRO A 129 -7.80 -5.45 -6.37
C PRO A 129 -8.89 -6.29 -7.04
N THR A 130 -9.89 -5.61 -7.61
CA THR A 130 -11.06 -6.25 -8.21
C THR A 130 -10.68 -7.20 -9.35
N THR A 131 -9.69 -6.82 -10.17
CA THR A 131 -9.15 -7.64 -11.26
C THR A 131 -8.44 -8.90 -10.73
N MET A 132 -7.65 -8.78 -9.67
CA MET A 132 -6.99 -9.91 -9.02
C MET A 132 -8.02 -10.87 -8.43
N ARG A 133 -9.03 -10.35 -7.73
CA ARG A 133 -10.12 -11.16 -7.18
C ARG A 133 -10.86 -11.91 -8.29
N GLN A 134 -11.19 -11.23 -9.38
CA GLN A 134 -11.84 -11.84 -10.54
C GLN A 134 -10.96 -12.93 -11.15
N ASN A 135 -9.67 -12.67 -11.33
CA ASN A 135 -8.74 -13.64 -11.87
C ASN A 135 -8.57 -14.85 -10.94
N LEU A 136 -8.42 -14.66 -9.62
CA LEU A 136 -8.27 -15.76 -8.65
C LEU A 136 -9.50 -16.66 -8.53
N THR A 137 -10.70 -16.08 -8.60
CA THR A 137 -11.94 -16.76 -8.17
C THR A 137 -13.01 -16.89 -9.25
N ASN A 138 -12.81 -16.30 -10.43
CA ASN A 138 -13.86 -16.12 -11.45
C ASN A 138 -15.15 -15.43 -10.92
N GLY A 139 -15.04 -14.65 -9.84
CA GLY A 139 -16.17 -13.99 -9.17
C GLY A 139 -16.83 -14.82 -8.06
N THR A 140 -16.67 -16.15 -8.06
CA THR A 140 -17.24 -17.04 -7.05
C THR A 140 -16.21 -18.05 -6.53
N SER A 141 -15.84 -19.02 -7.34
CA SER A 141 -14.81 -20.00 -6.99
C SER A 141 -14.12 -20.49 -8.26
N LYS A 142 -12.82 -20.79 -8.15
CA LYS A 142 -12.00 -21.30 -9.26
C LYS A 142 -10.98 -22.29 -8.73
N VAL A 143 -10.81 -23.39 -9.45
CA VAL A 143 -9.84 -24.43 -9.15
C VAL A 143 -8.62 -24.26 -10.04
N TRP A 144 -7.45 -24.32 -9.41
CA TRP A 144 -6.14 -24.23 -10.02
C TRP A 144 -5.38 -25.53 -9.80
N VAL A 145 -4.50 -25.86 -10.72
CA VAL A 145 -3.59 -27.02 -10.68
C VAL A 145 -2.21 -26.57 -11.12
N THR A 146 -1.18 -27.39 -10.85
CA THR A 146 0.17 -27.13 -11.35
C THR A 146 0.18 -27.01 -12.86
N ASP A 147 0.83 -25.97 -13.38
CA ASP A 147 1.04 -25.84 -14.82
C ASP A 147 2.20 -26.71 -15.29
N LYS A 148 2.02 -28.04 -15.21
CA LYS A 148 3.07 -29.04 -15.48
C LYS A 148 3.67 -28.96 -16.89
N ASP A 149 2.98 -28.30 -17.82
CA ASP A 149 3.42 -28.13 -19.21
C ASP A 149 4.31 -26.89 -19.39
N ALA A 150 4.31 -25.96 -18.42
CA ALA A 150 5.14 -24.76 -18.47
C ALA A 150 6.57 -25.03 -17.99
N PHE A 151 7.55 -24.46 -18.69
CA PHE A 151 8.92 -24.41 -18.19
C PHE A 151 9.01 -23.59 -16.89
N GLY A 152 9.70 -24.12 -15.87
CA GLY A 152 9.84 -23.47 -14.57
C GLY A 152 8.54 -23.43 -13.75
N HIS A 153 7.64 -24.40 -13.92
CA HIS A 153 6.48 -24.52 -13.04
C HIS A 153 6.85 -24.90 -11.61
N PHE A 154 8.02 -25.52 -11.46
CA PHE A 154 8.68 -25.85 -10.21
C PHE A 154 10.08 -25.24 -10.27
N GLY A 155 10.30 -24.14 -9.55
CA GLY A 155 11.55 -23.39 -9.64
C GLY A 155 12.13 -23.01 -8.28
N VAL A 156 13.45 -22.84 -8.23
CA VAL A 156 14.17 -22.31 -7.07
C VAL A 156 15.31 -21.40 -7.52
N ASP A 157 15.50 -20.31 -6.80
CA ASP A 157 16.59 -19.37 -7.04
C ASP A 157 16.98 -18.61 -5.77
N ASN A 158 18.01 -17.77 -5.92
CA ASN A 158 18.46 -16.83 -4.91
C ASN A 158 17.29 -15.95 -4.40
N PRO A 159 17.08 -15.85 -3.07
CA PRO A 159 16.04 -14.99 -2.50
C PRO A 159 16.17 -13.50 -2.82
N THR A 160 17.35 -13.04 -3.24
CA THR A 160 17.59 -11.63 -3.61
C THR A 160 17.49 -11.35 -5.10
N ARG A 161 17.34 -12.37 -5.96
CA ARG A 161 17.09 -12.13 -7.39
C ARG A 161 15.64 -11.68 -7.59
N LEU A 162 15.47 -10.51 -8.22
CA LEU A 162 14.18 -9.91 -8.53
C LEU A 162 13.80 -10.10 -10.00
N ASP A 163 13.92 -11.34 -10.48
CA ASP A 163 13.67 -11.71 -11.88
C ASP A 163 12.71 -12.92 -11.94
N PRO A 164 11.50 -12.77 -12.52
CA PRO A 164 10.54 -13.85 -12.62
C PRO A 164 10.82 -14.80 -13.81
N ASP A 165 11.87 -14.57 -14.60
CA ASP A 165 12.21 -15.42 -15.75
C ASP A 165 12.82 -16.76 -15.30
N PRO A 166 12.18 -17.91 -15.59
CA PRO A 166 12.75 -19.23 -15.28
C PRO A 166 14.09 -19.52 -15.96
N GLY A 167 14.48 -18.79 -17.01
CA GLY A 167 15.75 -18.98 -17.71
C GLY A 167 16.99 -18.61 -16.88
N VAL A 168 16.83 -17.84 -15.80
CA VAL A 168 17.96 -17.36 -14.97
C VAL A 168 18.00 -17.94 -13.56
N TRP A 169 17.02 -18.77 -13.21
CA TRP A 169 16.95 -19.42 -11.90
C TRP A 169 18.02 -20.50 -11.75
N TRP A 170 18.44 -20.79 -10.52
CA TRP A 170 19.32 -21.93 -10.23
C TRP A 170 18.75 -23.26 -10.71
N TYR A 171 17.43 -23.43 -10.60
CA TYR A 171 16.71 -24.57 -11.14
C TYR A 171 15.31 -24.19 -11.60
N ALA A 172 14.93 -24.72 -12.77
CA ALA A 172 13.60 -24.63 -13.33
C ALA A 172 13.24 -25.98 -13.97
N ALA A 173 12.19 -26.64 -13.46
CA ALA A 173 11.75 -27.91 -14.00
C ALA A 173 11.32 -27.78 -15.47
N THR A 174 11.79 -28.71 -16.30
CA THR A 174 11.25 -28.87 -17.65
C THR A 174 9.85 -29.49 -17.58
N PRO A 175 9.03 -29.35 -18.63
CA PRO A 175 7.66 -29.84 -18.62
C PRO A 175 7.57 -31.33 -18.25
N ASN A 176 6.63 -31.67 -17.36
CA ASN A 176 6.30 -33.04 -16.98
C ASN A 176 7.46 -33.87 -16.38
N THR A 177 8.40 -33.26 -15.65
CA THR A 177 9.55 -33.97 -15.04
C THR A 177 9.51 -34.12 -13.52
N ARG A 178 8.42 -33.73 -12.85
CA ARG A 178 8.22 -33.94 -11.41
C ARG A 178 7.30 -35.13 -11.16
N GLU A 179 7.30 -35.57 -9.91
CA GLU A 179 6.53 -36.69 -9.39
C GLU A 179 5.02 -36.39 -9.46
N ALA A 180 4.18 -37.43 -9.48
CA ALA A 180 2.74 -37.29 -9.66
C ALA A 180 2.08 -36.39 -8.58
N CYS A 181 2.50 -36.53 -7.32
CA CYS A 181 2.03 -35.73 -6.18
C CYS A 181 2.40 -34.23 -6.25
N ALA A 182 3.23 -33.83 -7.21
CA ALA A 182 3.53 -32.42 -7.48
C ALA A 182 2.55 -31.81 -8.50
N TYR A 183 1.66 -32.62 -9.08
CA TYR A 183 0.83 -32.24 -10.23
C TYR A 183 -0.68 -32.43 -10.05
N ASP A 184 -1.13 -33.23 -9.09
CA ASP A 184 -2.55 -33.58 -8.93
C ASP A 184 -3.29 -32.80 -7.84
N ASP A 185 -2.58 -31.94 -7.09
CA ASP A 185 -3.17 -31.00 -6.14
C ASP A 185 -4.17 -30.05 -6.83
N GLU A 186 -5.37 -29.96 -6.27
CA GLU A 186 -6.41 -29.02 -6.68
C GLU A 186 -6.55 -27.90 -5.66
N ILE A 187 -6.13 -26.69 -6.06
CA ILE A 187 -6.16 -25.49 -5.24
C ILE A 187 -7.40 -24.68 -5.59
N THR A 188 -8.37 -24.64 -4.68
CA THR A 188 -9.61 -23.89 -4.86
C THR A 188 -9.52 -22.54 -4.16
N PHE A 189 -9.61 -21.44 -4.89
CA PHE A 189 -9.79 -20.10 -4.33
C PHE A 189 -11.25 -19.68 -4.45
N THR A 190 -11.85 -19.23 -3.34
CA THR A 190 -13.26 -18.85 -3.27
C THR A 190 -13.40 -17.41 -2.77
N ASN A 191 -14.24 -16.64 -3.43
CA ASN A 191 -14.61 -15.28 -3.03
C ASN A 191 -15.52 -15.34 -1.80
N ALA A 192 -15.07 -14.78 -0.69
CA ALA A 192 -15.76 -14.78 0.61
C ALA A 192 -16.09 -13.35 1.08
N GLY A 193 -16.52 -12.49 0.16
CA GLY A 193 -16.88 -11.11 0.46
C GLY A 193 -15.64 -10.21 0.57
N ALA A 194 -15.26 -9.80 1.78
CA ALA A 194 -14.05 -8.99 1.97
C ALA A 194 -12.75 -9.79 1.76
N ASN A 195 -12.81 -11.11 1.90
CA ASN A 195 -11.65 -12.01 1.87
C ASN A 195 -11.72 -13.00 0.70
N ILE A 196 -10.63 -13.71 0.46
CA ILE A 196 -10.58 -14.91 -0.37
C ILE A 196 -10.21 -16.09 0.54
N THR A 197 -10.93 -17.20 0.40
CA THR A 197 -10.57 -18.47 1.05
C THR A 197 -9.84 -19.39 0.09
N MET A 198 -9.06 -20.32 0.64
CA MET A 198 -8.34 -21.34 -0.10
C MET A 198 -8.52 -22.72 0.53
N ASN A 199 -8.74 -23.74 -0.31
CA ASN A 199 -8.69 -25.14 0.08
C ASN A 199 -7.81 -25.93 -0.91
N VAL A 200 -7.00 -26.85 -0.40
CA VAL A 200 -6.15 -27.72 -1.24
C VAL A 200 -6.63 -29.16 -1.06
N ASN A 201 -7.02 -29.79 -2.18
CA ASN A 201 -7.27 -31.23 -2.24
C ASN A 201 -6.05 -31.90 -2.88
N ASN A 202 -5.20 -32.48 -2.05
CA ASN A 202 -3.94 -33.10 -2.47
C ASN A 202 -4.03 -34.60 -2.77
N LYS A 203 -5.24 -35.15 -2.92
CA LYS A 203 -5.45 -36.58 -3.26
C LYS A 203 -4.77 -37.58 -2.32
N GLY A 204 -4.38 -37.15 -1.11
CA GLY A 204 -3.72 -37.97 -0.11
C GLY A 204 -2.26 -37.60 0.15
N GLU A 205 -1.56 -36.93 -0.77
CA GLU A 205 -0.17 -36.52 -0.59
C GLU A 205 0.21 -35.29 -1.43
N SER A 206 1.13 -34.46 -0.94
CA SER A 206 1.72 -33.36 -1.71
C SER A 206 3.25 -33.49 -1.68
N PHE A 207 3.92 -32.93 -2.68
CA PHE A 207 5.38 -32.84 -2.68
C PHE A 207 5.89 -31.87 -1.59
N SER A 208 6.94 -32.25 -0.85
CA SER A 208 7.75 -31.37 0.01
C SER A 208 9.19 -31.31 -0.50
N ILE A 209 9.82 -30.15 -0.37
CA ILE A 209 11.29 -30.11 -0.33
C ILE A 209 11.77 -30.73 0.99
N GLY A 210 12.95 -31.34 0.98
CA GLY A 210 13.57 -31.98 2.15
C GLY A 210 13.74 -31.02 3.31
N ALA A 211 14.09 -29.75 3.01
CA ALA A 211 14.28 -28.72 4.03
C ALA A 211 13.00 -28.36 4.82
N SER A 212 11.81 -28.69 4.30
CA SER A 212 10.54 -28.39 4.95
C SER A 212 9.78 -29.61 5.47
N THR A 213 10.29 -30.83 5.33
CA THR A 213 9.54 -32.02 5.76
C THR A 213 9.19 -31.94 7.25
N SER A 214 10.10 -31.46 8.09
CA SER A 214 9.90 -31.29 9.54
C SER A 214 8.84 -30.24 9.87
N PHE A 215 8.74 -29.18 9.06
CA PHE A 215 7.68 -28.18 9.17
C PHE A 215 6.29 -28.79 8.93
N TYR A 216 6.21 -29.82 8.08
CA TYR A 216 4.99 -30.58 7.81
C TYR A 216 4.81 -31.82 8.71
N GLY A 217 5.69 -32.05 9.69
CA GLY A 217 5.62 -33.18 10.62
C GLY A 217 6.19 -34.50 10.10
N PHE A 218 7.03 -34.44 9.06
CA PHE A 218 7.68 -35.59 8.44
C PHE A 218 9.21 -35.51 8.55
N ALA A 219 9.88 -36.62 8.21
CA ALA A 219 11.33 -36.67 8.05
C ALA A 219 11.67 -37.23 6.67
N GLY A 220 12.83 -36.85 6.13
CA GLY A 220 13.33 -37.33 4.85
C GLY A 220 13.80 -36.20 3.94
N GLY A 221 14.03 -36.53 2.68
CA GLY A 221 14.44 -35.58 1.66
C GLY A 221 13.24 -35.05 0.87
N ASP A 222 13.53 -34.57 -0.32
CA ASP A 222 12.52 -34.24 -1.33
C ASP A 222 11.62 -35.45 -1.61
N GLY A 223 10.30 -35.26 -1.61
CA GLY A 223 9.38 -36.37 -1.88
C GLY A 223 7.91 -36.07 -1.61
N CYS A 224 7.07 -37.07 -1.88
CA CYS A 224 5.63 -37.03 -1.62
C CYS A 224 5.35 -37.43 -0.16
N TYR A 225 4.55 -36.62 0.52
CA TYR A 225 4.18 -36.85 1.91
C TYR A 225 2.68 -36.69 2.10
N PRO A 226 2.05 -37.48 2.99
CA PRO A 226 0.61 -37.41 3.25
C PRO A 226 0.24 -36.20 4.11
N MET A 227 0.50 -35.01 3.60
CA MET A 227 0.35 -33.76 4.32
C MET A 227 -1.12 -33.44 4.57
N ASN A 228 -1.43 -33.04 5.79
CA ASN A 228 -2.72 -32.45 6.10
C ASN A 228 -2.76 -31.00 5.59
N THR A 229 -3.61 -30.70 4.61
CA THR A 229 -3.70 -29.35 4.02
C THR A 229 -4.45 -28.35 4.90
N GLY A 230 -5.04 -28.77 6.03
CA GLY A 230 -5.71 -27.90 7.00
C GLY A 230 -7.07 -27.36 6.55
N GLY A 231 -7.67 -27.92 5.50
CA GLY A 231 -8.99 -27.55 5.01
C GLY A 231 -9.06 -26.12 4.44
N THR A 232 -10.25 -25.52 4.56
CA THR A 232 -10.54 -24.16 4.08
C THR A 232 -9.92 -23.11 4.99
N LYS A 233 -9.09 -22.24 4.40
CA LYS A 233 -8.32 -21.21 5.11
C LYS A 233 -8.68 -19.82 4.59
N ASN A 234 -8.85 -18.84 5.47
CA ASN A 234 -8.95 -17.43 5.09
C ASN A 234 -7.56 -16.89 4.76
N LEU A 235 -7.35 -16.44 3.52
CA LEU A 235 -6.09 -15.83 3.12
C LEU A 235 -6.02 -14.39 3.65
N ILE A 236 -4.80 -13.96 4.02
CA ILE A 236 -4.55 -12.60 4.50
C ILE A 236 -3.72 -11.89 3.45
N PHE A 237 -4.33 -10.97 2.69
CA PHE A 237 -3.66 -10.20 1.64
C PHE A 237 -2.99 -8.95 2.21
N MET A 238 -1.86 -8.59 1.63
CA MET A 238 -1.05 -7.42 1.99
C MET A 238 -0.09 -7.04 0.85
N ASP A 239 0.54 -5.88 0.99
CA ASP A 239 1.64 -5.49 0.10
C ASP A 239 2.81 -6.48 0.23
N ALA A 240 3.42 -6.80 -0.91
CA ALA A 240 4.62 -7.64 -0.98
C ALA A 240 5.84 -6.88 -0.46
N THR A 241 6.78 -7.62 0.15
CA THR A 241 7.97 -7.05 0.79
C THR A 241 9.28 -7.53 0.15
N SER A 242 9.20 -8.14 -1.03
CA SER A 242 10.35 -8.74 -1.72
C SER A 242 11.26 -7.72 -2.41
N GLY A 243 10.75 -6.53 -2.70
CA GLY A 243 11.44 -5.51 -3.49
C GLY A 243 11.20 -5.59 -5.00
N PHE A 244 10.41 -6.55 -5.49
CA PHE A 244 9.97 -6.54 -6.89
C PHE A 244 9.19 -5.25 -7.20
N THR A 245 9.35 -4.75 -8.42
CA THR A 245 8.60 -3.59 -8.93
C THR A 245 7.37 -4.06 -9.71
N SER A 246 6.45 -3.12 -9.99
CA SER A 246 5.26 -3.37 -10.81
C SER A 246 5.56 -3.81 -12.25
N ALA A 247 6.81 -3.75 -12.71
CA ALA A 247 7.21 -4.28 -14.00
C ALA A 247 7.14 -5.82 -14.04
N ASN A 248 7.45 -6.47 -12.92
CA ASN A 248 7.67 -7.92 -12.84
C ASN A 248 6.86 -8.61 -11.73
N SER A 249 6.06 -7.85 -10.96
CA SER A 249 5.21 -8.36 -9.89
C SER A 249 3.90 -7.59 -9.80
N THR A 250 2.85 -8.19 -9.24
CA THR A 250 1.66 -7.45 -8.81
C THR A 250 1.91 -6.63 -7.54
N GLN A 251 3.04 -6.86 -6.86
CA GLN A 251 3.42 -6.29 -5.57
C GLN A 251 2.44 -6.62 -4.43
N ILE A 252 1.66 -7.68 -4.61
CA ILE A 252 0.69 -8.16 -3.63
C ILE A 252 1.09 -9.57 -3.23
N GLN A 253 1.04 -9.83 -1.94
CA GLN A 253 1.21 -11.16 -1.38
C GLN A 253 0.01 -11.55 -0.52
N PHE A 254 -0.11 -12.85 -0.26
CA PHE A 254 -1.02 -13.34 0.74
C PHE A 254 -0.35 -14.35 1.65
N LYS A 255 -0.75 -14.34 2.92
CA LYS A 255 -0.40 -15.38 3.89
C LYS A 255 -1.42 -16.50 3.83
N VAL A 256 -0.93 -17.73 3.75
CA VAL A 256 -1.70 -18.96 3.94
C VAL A 256 -1.56 -19.40 5.40
N PRO A 257 -2.63 -19.36 6.22
CA PRO A 257 -2.58 -19.81 7.60
C PRO A 257 -2.19 -21.29 7.76
N GLY A 258 -1.70 -21.65 8.95
CA GLY A 258 -1.29 -23.03 9.24
C GLY A 258 0.02 -23.38 8.54
N ASN A 259 0.04 -24.47 7.77
CA ASN A 259 1.24 -25.02 7.15
C ASN A 259 1.56 -24.44 5.76
N GLY A 260 0.85 -23.39 5.33
CA GLY A 260 1.27 -22.63 4.16
C GLY A 260 1.18 -23.34 2.80
N ILE A 261 0.71 -24.58 2.71
CA ILE A 261 0.78 -25.33 1.45
C ILE A 261 -0.23 -24.83 0.41
N ILE A 262 0.23 -24.70 -0.83
CA ILE A 262 -0.59 -24.37 -2.00
C ILE A 262 -0.46 -25.48 -3.05
N ASN A 263 0.68 -25.57 -3.74
CA ASN A 263 0.97 -26.61 -4.73
C ASN A 263 2.02 -27.60 -4.19
N PHE A 264 3.19 -27.10 -3.77
CA PHE A 264 4.17 -27.93 -3.08
C PHE A 264 4.68 -27.25 -1.81
N GLY A 265 5.08 -28.08 -0.86
CA GLY A 265 5.55 -27.69 0.46
C GLY A 265 6.98 -27.18 0.41
N THR A 266 7.17 -25.93 0.81
CA THR A 266 8.49 -25.32 1.00
C THR A 266 8.75 -24.89 2.43
N GLY A 267 7.75 -24.97 3.31
CA GLY A 267 7.78 -24.41 4.67
C GLY A 267 7.57 -22.89 4.74
N GLY A 268 7.36 -22.23 3.60
CA GLY A 268 6.96 -20.82 3.53
C GLY A 268 5.44 -20.65 3.64
N VAL A 269 5.00 -19.53 4.23
CA VAL A 269 3.56 -19.21 4.41
C VAL A 269 3.10 -17.95 3.69
N ASN A 270 4.03 -17.09 3.24
CA ASN A 270 3.71 -15.86 2.51
C ASN A 270 4.05 -16.05 1.03
N TYR A 271 3.08 -15.81 0.16
CA TYR A 271 3.20 -15.99 -1.28
C TYR A 271 2.93 -14.67 -1.98
N GLU A 272 3.96 -14.15 -2.65
CA GLU A 272 3.81 -13.04 -3.58
C GLU A 272 3.25 -13.53 -4.90
N ILE A 273 2.24 -12.82 -5.42
CA ILE A 273 1.69 -13.04 -6.75
C ILE A 273 2.54 -12.22 -7.72
N LEU A 274 3.47 -12.87 -8.41
CA LEU A 274 4.29 -12.18 -9.42
C LEU A 274 3.45 -11.84 -10.65
N SER A 275 2.61 -12.77 -11.10
CA SER A 275 1.64 -12.48 -12.17
C SER A 275 0.38 -13.32 -12.02
N ILE A 276 -0.74 -12.78 -12.48
CA ILE A 276 -2.01 -13.50 -12.52
C ILE A 276 -2.90 -13.02 -13.68
N THR A 277 -3.48 -13.97 -14.39
CA THR A 277 -4.47 -13.78 -15.45
C THR A 277 -5.71 -14.62 -15.15
N SER A 278 -6.70 -14.64 -16.05
CA SER A 278 -7.85 -15.52 -15.92
C SER A 278 -7.49 -17.02 -16.01
N ALA A 279 -6.33 -17.37 -16.57
CA ALA A 279 -5.92 -18.73 -16.91
C ALA A 279 -4.65 -19.22 -16.18
N ASN A 280 -3.70 -18.32 -15.89
CA ASN A 280 -2.38 -18.67 -15.35
C ASN A 280 -1.97 -17.75 -14.19
N MET A 281 -1.18 -18.28 -13.26
CA MET A 281 -0.63 -17.55 -12.11
C MET A 281 0.81 -18.00 -11.83
N LEU A 282 1.67 -17.05 -11.48
CA LEU A 282 3.01 -17.31 -10.95
C LEU A 282 3.09 -16.81 -9.51
N LEU A 283 3.35 -17.73 -8.59
CA LEU A 283 3.59 -17.45 -7.19
C LEU A 283 5.07 -17.54 -6.86
N ARG A 284 5.50 -16.73 -5.89
CA ARG A 284 6.83 -16.80 -5.29
C ARG A 284 6.72 -16.81 -3.78
N ASN A 285 7.53 -17.61 -3.12
CA ASN A 285 7.63 -17.60 -1.66
C ASN A 285 9.05 -17.93 -1.18
N ILE A 286 9.37 -17.54 0.06
CA ILE A 286 10.63 -17.94 0.70
C ILE A 286 10.40 -19.24 1.47
N GLY A 287 11.20 -20.26 1.18
CA GLY A 287 11.14 -21.57 1.83
C GLY A 287 11.85 -21.60 3.19
N ALA A 288 11.71 -22.72 3.91
CA ALA A 288 12.39 -22.99 5.17
C ALA A 288 13.93 -23.05 5.02
N ASP A 289 14.41 -23.29 3.80
CA ASP A 289 15.82 -23.23 3.41
C ASP A 289 16.32 -21.81 3.12
N GLY A 290 15.44 -20.80 3.15
CA GLY A 290 15.76 -19.41 2.83
C GLY A 290 15.81 -19.12 1.33
N ASN A 291 15.52 -20.09 0.46
CA ASN A 291 15.53 -19.87 -0.99
C ASN A 291 14.20 -19.30 -1.50
N ALA A 292 14.23 -18.64 -2.66
CA ALA A 292 13.01 -18.25 -3.36
C ALA A 292 12.50 -19.42 -4.20
N TRP A 293 11.29 -19.88 -3.90
CA TRP A 293 10.59 -20.92 -4.64
C TRP A 293 9.51 -20.30 -5.53
N TYR A 294 9.39 -20.84 -6.74
CA TYR A 294 8.46 -20.35 -7.76
C TYR A 294 7.50 -21.46 -8.15
N GLN A 295 6.20 -21.13 -8.20
CA GLN A 295 5.12 -22.09 -8.47
C GLN A 295 4.23 -21.53 -9.58
N LYS A 296 4.18 -22.21 -10.73
CA LYS A 296 3.24 -21.85 -11.82
C LYS A 296 1.99 -22.70 -11.72
N LEU A 297 0.84 -22.06 -11.69
CA LEU A 297 -0.47 -22.69 -11.69
C LEU A 297 -1.25 -22.27 -12.93
N LYS A 298 -2.10 -23.18 -13.38
CA LYS A 298 -3.11 -22.92 -14.41
C LYS A 298 -4.49 -23.31 -13.90
N VAL A 299 -5.52 -22.75 -14.51
CA VAL A 299 -6.91 -23.14 -14.20
C VAL A 299 -7.12 -24.60 -14.58
N LYS A 300 -7.79 -25.34 -13.70
CA LYS A 300 -8.23 -26.71 -13.98
C LYS A 300 -9.25 -26.65 -15.14
N PRO A 301 -9.00 -27.36 -16.27
CA PRO A 301 -9.92 -27.40 -17.39
C PRO A 301 -11.31 -27.88 -17.02
#